data_AF-A0A2C7ASW7-F1
#
_entry.id   AF-A0A2C7ASW7-F1
#
_cell.length_a   1.000
_cell.length_b   1.000
_cell.length_c   1.000
_cell.angle_alpha   90.00
_cell.angle_beta   90.00
_cell.angle_gamma   90.00
#
_symmetry.space_group_name_H-M   'P 1'
#
loop_
_entity.id
_entity.type
_entity.pdbx_description
1 polymer ?
#
loop_
_entity_poly.entity_id
_entity_poly.type
_entity_poly.pdbx_seq_one_letter_code
_entity_poly.pdbx_strand_id
1 'polypeptide(L)'
;MEVWQNNAFVTVLVGGVAFLVLFLPYVVWSFHRFGQLSFRRIIGWAAVCVYFTGLAVYTLVPFPEDPQAFCASTHVGYNLHPLEFITDIRTQTAGMGLRSALTSAVVLQVVFNVVLFVPLGVLLHHYFRRGAITSTLIGLIMSVCIETTQYTGFFGLLPCAYRVADVDDVITNTAGTLIGALIAPLLLFWMPASRTLTSTRLVARPVTSMRRWVGMVVDGFLFYLIAASSSIAVLVAGRLLSWWPVEAEPEWISPAGDVVALPMVFVIPSLTGRGGSLGQRVVWLTPRWPAAAGSGDGSGGAVGADSSGGTVGGGWPDGAAPDGGQMGGGTYRGGSLDSGSLGSGLPSSGLSDGRTLANGPLAFAGGRGPAGGHAGAPAVHR
;
A
#
# COMPACT_ATOMS: atom_id res chain seq x y z
N MET A 1 -7.97 -28.46 2.32
CA MET A 1 -7.40 -27.65 1.21
C MET A 1 -8.39 -26.63 0.68
N GLU A 2 -9.69 -26.91 0.69
CA GLU A 2 -10.74 -26.01 0.16
C GLU A 2 -10.78 -24.63 0.82
N VAL A 3 -10.65 -24.53 2.16
CA VAL A 3 -10.64 -23.23 2.86
C VAL A 3 -9.51 -22.32 2.38
N TRP A 4 -8.31 -22.86 2.18
CA TRP A 4 -7.15 -22.10 1.71
C TRP A 4 -7.29 -21.66 0.25
N GLN A 5 -7.86 -22.53 -0.59
CA GLN A 5 -8.16 -22.20 -1.99
C GLN A 5 -9.23 -21.11 -2.08
N ASN A 6 -10.26 -21.17 -1.22
CA ASN A 6 -11.30 -20.17 -1.13
C ASN A 6 -10.71 -18.81 -0.67
N ASN A 7 -9.86 -18.80 0.35
CA ASN A 7 -9.21 -17.57 0.82
C ASN A 7 -8.33 -16.92 -0.25
N ALA A 8 -7.57 -17.71 -1.02
CA ALA A 8 -6.77 -17.21 -2.13
C ALA A 8 -7.66 -16.61 -3.24
N PHE A 9 -8.74 -17.29 -3.59
CA PHE A 9 -9.71 -16.80 -4.58
C PHE A 9 -10.36 -15.49 -4.13
N VAL A 10 -10.87 -15.44 -2.90
CA VAL A 10 -11.46 -14.23 -2.30
C VAL A 10 -10.45 -13.09 -2.27
N THR A 11 -9.20 -13.37 -1.90
CA THR A 11 -8.11 -12.37 -1.89
C THR A 11 -7.91 -11.73 -3.27
N VAL A 12 -7.83 -12.54 -4.31
CA VAL A 12 -7.62 -12.04 -5.68
C VAL A 12 -8.85 -11.30 -6.20
N LEU A 13 -10.05 -11.82 -5.94
CA LEU A 13 -11.30 -11.22 -6.37
C LEU A 13 -11.53 -9.86 -5.71
N VAL A 14 -11.52 -9.82 -4.37
CA VAL A 14 -11.72 -8.59 -3.60
C VAL A 14 -10.57 -7.61 -3.84
N GLY A 15 -9.33 -8.09 -3.97
CA GLY A 15 -8.18 -7.27 -4.34
C GLY A 15 -8.31 -6.66 -5.74
N GLY A 16 -8.87 -7.40 -6.69
CA GLY A 16 -9.20 -6.91 -8.03
C GLY A 16 -10.28 -5.83 -8.02
N VAL A 17 -11.35 -6.04 -7.24
CA VAL A 17 -12.39 -5.03 -7.02
C VAL A 17 -11.80 -3.77 -6.37
N ALA A 18 -11.00 -3.92 -5.33
CA ALA A 18 -10.32 -2.81 -4.67
C ALA A 18 -9.40 -2.05 -5.65
N PHE A 19 -8.66 -2.76 -6.50
CA PHE A 19 -7.84 -2.15 -7.55
C PHE A 19 -8.70 -1.30 -8.51
N LEU A 20 -9.85 -1.82 -8.96
CA LEU A 20 -10.76 -1.08 -9.86
C LEU A 20 -11.36 0.15 -9.19
N VAL A 21 -11.84 0.02 -7.95
CA VAL A 21 -12.41 1.13 -7.17
C VAL A 21 -11.37 2.22 -6.92
N LEU A 22 -10.15 1.82 -6.56
CA LEU A 22 -9.05 2.74 -6.27
C LEU A 22 -8.25 3.16 -7.51
N PHE A 23 -8.60 2.66 -8.70
CA PHE A 23 -7.88 2.94 -9.94
C PHE A 23 -7.92 4.42 -10.27
N LEU A 24 -9.10 5.05 -10.22
CA LEU A 24 -9.25 6.47 -10.51
C LEU A 24 -8.44 7.35 -9.51
N PRO A 25 -8.60 7.20 -8.18
CA PRO A 25 -7.76 7.91 -7.20
C PRO A 25 -6.27 7.72 -7.46
N TYR A 26 -5.84 6.50 -7.79
CA TYR A 26 -4.45 6.20 -8.11
C TYR A 26 -3.98 6.93 -9.37
N VAL A 27 -4.76 6.93 -10.45
CA VAL A 27 -4.41 7.63 -11.70
C VAL A 27 -4.27 9.12 -11.45
N VAL A 28 -5.26 9.73 -10.77
CA VAL A 28 -5.22 11.14 -10.39
C VAL A 28 -3.96 11.43 -9.56
N TRP A 29 -3.74 10.67 -8.48
CA TRP A 29 -2.56 10.83 -7.64
C TRP A 29 -1.25 10.67 -8.43
N SER A 30 -1.15 9.69 -9.33
CA SER A 30 0.04 9.44 -10.14
C SER A 30 0.33 10.60 -11.10
N PHE A 31 -0.68 11.16 -11.76
CA PHE A 31 -0.49 12.33 -12.62
C PHE A 31 -0.14 13.59 -11.80
N HIS A 32 -0.83 13.86 -10.69
CA HIS A 32 -0.52 15.00 -9.83
C HIS A 32 0.88 14.91 -9.19
N ARG A 33 1.31 13.71 -8.81
CA ARG A 33 2.60 13.49 -8.14
C ARG A 33 3.76 13.35 -9.14
N PHE A 34 3.58 12.62 -10.23
CA PHE A 34 4.65 12.19 -11.14
C PHE A 34 4.50 12.69 -12.59
N GLY A 35 3.35 13.28 -12.96
CA GLY A 35 3.09 13.75 -14.33
C GLY A 35 3.01 12.64 -15.38
N GLN A 36 2.90 11.38 -14.97
CA GLN A 36 2.73 10.23 -15.86
C GLN A 36 2.20 9.01 -15.11
N LEU A 37 1.72 8.04 -15.87
CA LEU A 37 1.56 6.67 -15.43
C LEU A 37 2.78 5.84 -15.84
N SER A 38 3.20 4.97 -14.94
CA SER A 38 4.20 3.95 -15.22
C SER A 38 3.54 2.58 -15.10
N PHE A 39 3.62 1.76 -16.14
CA PHE A 39 3.07 0.41 -16.11
C PHE A 39 3.60 -0.42 -14.93
N ARG A 40 4.90 -0.29 -14.61
CA ARG A 40 5.52 -0.92 -13.44
C ARG A 40 4.86 -0.50 -12.12
N ARG A 41 4.47 0.77 -12.00
CA ARG A 41 3.78 1.28 -10.80
C ARG A 41 2.31 0.88 -10.76
N ILE A 42 1.66 0.66 -11.91
CA ILE A 42 0.30 0.10 -11.95
C ILE A 42 0.33 -1.35 -11.46
N ILE A 43 1.28 -2.17 -11.92
CA ILE A 43 1.48 -3.53 -11.39
C ILE A 43 1.76 -3.48 -9.90
N GLY A 44 2.67 -2.61 -9.46
CA GLY A 44 2.94 -2.41 -8.04
C GLY A 44 1.70 -2.02 -7.24
N TRP A 45 0.84 -1.17 -7.79
CA TRP A 45 -0.42 -0.77 -7.16
C TRP A 45 -1.44 -1.91 -7.08
N ALA A 46 -1.58 -2.70 -8.14
CA ALA A 46 -2.41 -3.90 -8.13
C ALA A 46 -1.91 -4.90 -7.07
N ALA A 47 -0.59 -5.12 -7.00
CA ALA A 47 0.02 -5.96 -5.98
C ALA A 47 -0.23 -5.44 -4.55
N VAL A 48 -0.21 -4.12 -4.34
CA VAL A 48 -0.58 -3.49 -3.05
C VAL A 48 -2.04 -3.79 -2.69
N CYS A 49 -2.98 -3.66 -3.62
CA CYS A 49 -4.40 -3.93 -3.38
C CYS A 49 -4.64 -5.41 -3.01
N VAL A 50 -4.05 -6.33 -3.77
CA VAL A 50 -4.12 -7.77 -3.49
C VAL A 50 -3.45 -8.11 -2.17
N TYR A 51 -2.30 -7.50 -1.86
CA TYR A 51 -1.59 -7.72 -0.61
C TYR A 51 -2.41 -7.32 0.62
N PHE A 52 -2.94 -6.09 0.66
CA PHE A 52 -3.73 -5.64 1.81
C PHE A 52 -5.04 -6.42 1.96
N THR A 53 -5.65 -6.83 0.85
CA THR A 53 -6.79 -7.74 0.88
C THR A 53 -6.39 -9.09 1.45
N GLY A 54 -5.26 -9.66 1.01
CA GLY A 54 -4.76 -10.93 1.52
C GLY A 54 -4.42 -10.85 3.00
N LEU A 55 -3.76 -9.77 3.44
CA LEU A 55 -3.49 -9.51 4.85
C LEU A 55 -4.79 -9.54 5.66
N ALA A 56 -5.84 -8.84 5.22
CA ALA A 56 -7.13 -8.85 5.88
C ALA A 56 -7.78 -10.25 5.88
N VAL A 57 -7.81 -10.93 4.74
CA VAL A 57 -8.42 -12.26 4.61
C VAL A 57 -7.70 -13.28 5.50
N TYR A 58 -6.38 -13.38 5.44
CA TYR A 58 -5.64 -14.40 6.19
C TYR A 58 -5.60 -14.14 7.71
N THR A 59 -5.69 -12.88 8.13
CA THR A 59 -5.70 -12.55 9.56
C THR A 59 -7.09 -12.57 10.18
N LEU A 60 -8.14 -12.22 9.43
CA LEU A 60 -9.50 -12.04 9.96
C LEU A 60 -10.50 -13.14 9.56
N VAL A 61 -10.23 -13.90 8.51
CA VAL A 61 -11.11 -14.97 7.98
C VAL A 61 -10.37 -16.30 8.21
N PRO A 62 -10.95 -17.28 8.94
CA PRO A 62 -12.33 -17.74 8.82
C PRO A 62 -13.23 -17.37 10.00
N PHE A 63 -14.38 -16.79 9.69
CA PHE A 63 -15.46 -16.69 10.67
C PHE A 63 -16.09 -18.07 10.89
N PRO A 64 -16.38 -18.47 12.14
CA PRO A 64 -17.17 -19.68 12.39
C PRO A 64 -18.54 -19.55 11.72
N GLU A 65 -19.03 -20.62 11.08
CA GLU A 65 -20.34 -20.63 10.41
C GLU A 65 -21.49 -20.38 11.39
N ASP A 66 -21.37 -20.92 12.61
CA ASP A 66 -22.25 -20.62 13.74
C ASP A 66 -21.42 -20.01 14.89
N PRO A 67 -21.34 -18.67 14.99
CA PRO A 67 -20.62 -17.98 16.05
C PRO A 67 -21.17 -18.28 17.46
N GLN A 68 -22.47 -18.52 17.60
CA GLN A 68 -23.10 -18.74 18.91
C GLN A 68 -22.72 -20.12 19.44
N ALA A 69 -22.85 -21.15 18.61
CA ALA A 69 -22.42 -22.50 18.98
C ALA A 69 -20.91 -22.56 19.25
N PHE A 70 -20.10 -21.92 18.39
CA PHE A 70 -18.65 -21.88 18.58
C PHE A 70 -18.25 -21.23 19.90
N CYS A 71 -18.84 -20.07 20.22
CA CYS A 71 -18.54 -19.36 21.46
C CYS A 71 -19.09 -20.05 22.71
N ALA A 72 -20.15 -20.86 22.59
CA ALA A 72 -20.68 -21.64 23.70
C ALA A 72 -19.80 -22.85 24.04
N SER A 73 -19.13 -23.44 23.04
CA SER A 73 -18.29 -24.63 23.22
C SER A 73 -16.79 -24.34 23.37
N THR A 74 -16.34 -23.17 22.93
CA THR A 74 -14.91 -22.86 22.79
C THR A 74 -14.55 -21.64 23.62
N HIS A 75 -13.61 -21.81 24.56
CA HIS A 75 -13.01 -20.71 25.30
C HIS A 75 -11.66 -20.37 24.69
N VAL A 76 -11.62 -19.27 23.96
CA VAL A 76 -10.41 -18.74 23.34
C VAL A 76 -9.82 -17.66 24.24
N GLY A 77 -8.58 -17.87 24.69
CA GLY A 77 -7.88 -16.98 25.63
C GLY A 77 -6.90 -16.03 24.96
N TYR A 78 -5.94 -15.54 25.74
CA TYR A 78 -4.81 -14.74 25.28
C TYR A 78 -3.48 -15.37 25.71
N ASN A 79 -2.44 -15.17 24.92
CA ASN A 79 -1.06 -15.44 25.30
C ASN A 79 -0.28 -14.13 25.43
N LEU A 80 0.31 -13.91 26.61
CA LEU A 80 1.14 -12.74 26.91
C LEU A 80 2.58 -13.11 27.26
N HIS A 81 2.99 -14.37 27.09
CA HIS A 81 4.35 -14.82 27.34
C HIS A 81 5.21 -14.60 26.09
N PRO A 82 6.09 -13.58 26.07
CA PRO A 82 6.89 -13.32 24.89
C PRO A 82 7.91 -14.43 24.64
N LEU A 83 8.07 -14.78 23.37
CA LEU A 83 8.96 -15.81 22.83
C LEU A 83 8.59 -17.24 23.25
N GLU A 84 7.34 -17.49 23.64
CA GLU A 84 6.84 -18.83 23.96
C GLU A 84 6.86 -19.75 22.74
N PHE A 85 6.68 -19.19 21.53
CA PHE A 85 6.82 -19.91 20.27
C PHE A 85 8.15 -20.68 20.15
N ILE A 86 9.24 -20.23 20.80
CA ILE A 86 10.52 -20.93 20.80
C ILE A 86 10.41 -22.25 21.57
N THR A 87 9.76 -22.21 22.73
CA THR A 87 9.50 -23.38 23.57
C THR A 87 8.53 -24.32 22.87
N ASP A 88 7.48 -23.80 22.23
CA ASP A 88 6.51 -24.59 21.49
C ASP A 88 7.14 -25.30 20.29
N ILE A 89 7.97 -24.60 19.51
CA ILE A 89 8.72 -25.23 18.42
C ILE A 89 9.60 -26.35 18.98
N ARG A 90 10.36 -26.09 20.05
CA ARG A 90 11.29 -27.08 20.62
C ARG A 90 10.56 -28.32 21.14
N THR A 91 9.46 -28.13 21.85
CA THR A 91 8.71 -29.22 22.49
C THR A 91 7.91 -30.02 21.46
N GLN A 92 7.21 -29.34 20.55
CA GLN A 92 6.34 -30.00 19.57
C GLN A 92 7.10 -30.60 18.39
N THR A 93 8.34 -30.17 18.11
CA THR A 93 9.19 -30.81 17.08
C THR A 93 10.21 -31.79 17.64
N ALA A 94 10.23 -32.01 18.97
CA ALA A 94 11.14 -32.93 19.61
C ALA A 94 10.99 -34.35 19.04
N GLY A 95 12.10 -34.94 18.59
CA GLY A 95 12.12 -36.28 18.01
C GLY A 95 11.61 -36.38 16.56
N MET A 96 11.21 -35.27 15.93
CA MET A 96 10.84 -35.25 14.52
C MET A 96 12.07 -35.18 13.60
N GLY A 97 11.96 -35.76 12.40
CA GLY A 97 12.94 -35.51 11.34
C GLY A 97 12.86 -34.07 10.82
N LEU A 98 13.99 -33.52 10.34
CA LEU A 98 14.10 -32.11 9.93
C LEU A 98 12.98 -31.62 9.01
N ARG A 99 12.65 -32.40 7.97
CA ARG A 99 11.57 -32.03 7.04
C ARG A 99 10.21 -31.93 7.75
N SER A 100 9.91 -32.89 8.63
CA SER A 100 8.66 -32.90 9.40
C SER A 100 8.58 -31.75 10.39
N ALA A 101 9.71 -31.41 11.02
CA ALA A 101 9.80 -30.25 11.91
C ALA A 101 9.57 -28.94 11.15
N LEU A 102 10.20 -28.75 9.99
CA LEU A 102 10.06 -27.54 9.17
C LEU A 102 8.66 -27.38 8.57
N THR A 103 7.94 -28.48 8.35
CA THR A 103 6.55 -28.45 7.87
C THR A 103 5.52 -28.61 8.99
N SER A 104 5.94 -28.55 10.25
CA SER A 104 5.03 -28.62 11.40
C SER A 104 4.20 -27.33 11.50
N ALA A 105 2.98 -27.44 12.03
CA ALA A 105 2.07 -26.30 12.15
C ALA A 105 2.67 -25.15 12.98
N VAL A 106 3.34 -25.48 14.10
CA VAL A 106 3.97 -24.48 14.99
C VAL A 106 5.08 -23.69 14.30
N VAL A 107 5.92 -24.34 13.48
CA VAL A 107 6.98 -23.65 12.72
C VAL A 107 6.37 -22.82 11.59
N LEU A 108 5.41 -23.39 10.86
CA LEU A 108 4.77 -22.70 9.75
C LEU A 108 3.98 -21.47 10.22
N GLN A 109 3.36 -21.50 11.40
CA GLN A 109 2.68 -20.33 11.98
C GLN A 109 3.65 -19.15 12.13
N VAL A 110 4.78 -19.36 12.81
CA VAL A 110 5.81 -18.33 13.02
C VAL A 110 6.37 -17.82 11.69
N VAL A 111 6.69 -18.74 10.77
CA VAL A 111 7.24 -18.40 9.46
C VAL A 111 6.24 -17.61 8.63
N PHE A 112 4.97 -18.02 8.58
CA PHE A 112 3.95 -17.33 7.80
C PHE A 112 3.62 -15.95 8.36
N ASN A 113 3.61 -15.76 9.68
CA ASN A 113 3.42 -14.44 10.29
C ASN A 113 4.54 -13.47 9.87
N VAL A 114 5.81 -13.91 9.94
CA VAL A 114 6.95 -13.13 9.43
C VAL A 114 6.79 -12.82 7.94
N VAL A 115 6.55 -13.85 7.11
CA VAL A 115 6.44 -13.71 5.64
C VAL A 115 5.28 -12.81 5.23
N LEU A 116 4.15 -12.87 5.93
CA LEU A 116 2.96 -12.07 5.65
C LEU A 116 3.22 -10.56 5.85
N PHE A 117 4.10 -10.18 6.77
CA PHE A 117 4.44 -8.78 7.06
C PHE A 117 5.69 -8.26 6.35
N VAL A 118 6.50 -9.13 5.73
CA VAL A 118 7.64 -8.69 4.89
C VAL A 118 7.21 -7.70 3.80
N PRO A 119 6.13 -7.94 3.01
CA PRO A 119 5.69 -6.98 2.00
C PRO A 119 5.30 -5.62 2.58
N LEU A 120 4.68 -5.56 3.77
CA LEU A 120 4.37 -4.29 4.44
C LEU A 120 5.65 -3.47 4.67
N GLY A 121 6.70 -4.09 5.20
CA GLY A 121 7.99 -3.44 5.41
C GLY A 121 8.60 -2.91 4.11
N VAL A 122 8.55 -3.71 3.05
CA VAL A 122 9.02 -3.35 1.71
C VAL A 122 8.27 -2.13 1.17
N LEU A 123 6.94 -2.13 1.28
CA LEU A 123 6.07 -1.05 0.81
C LEU A 123 6.29 0.24 1.60
N LEU A 124 6.35 0.17 2.93
CA LEU A 124 6.57 1.34 3.79
C LEU A 124 7.93 1.97 3.53
N HIS A 125 8.98 1.16 3.41
CA HIS A 125 10.33 1.65 3.19
C HIS A 125 10.52 2.23 1.78
N HIS A 126 10.10 1.51 0.74
CA HIS A 126 10.37 1.91 -0.64
C HIS A 126 9.27 2.83 -1.21
N TYR A 127 8.00 2.44 -1.08
CA TYR A 127 6.89 3.15 -1.71
C TYR A 127 6.56 4.44 -0.94
N PHE A 128 6.42 4.35 0.39
CA PHE A 128 6.11 5.47 1.27
C PHE A 128 7.33 6.20 1.83
N ARG A 129 8.54 5.70 1.55
CA ARG A 129 9.82 6.33 1.90
C ARG A 129 10.01 6.55 3.40
N ARG A 130 9.50 5.62 4.21
CA ARG A 130 9.67 5.63 5.67
C ARG A 130 11.00 4.96 6.05
N GLY A 131 11.66 5.45 7.09
CA GLY A 131 12.86 4.79 7.64
C GLY A 131 12.51 3.42 8.23
N ALA A 132 13.49 2.53 8.36
CA ALA A 132 13.25 1.17 8.88
C ALA A 132 12.54 1.19 10.24
N ILE A 133 12.95 2.07 11.16
CA ILE A 133 12.31 2.26 12.47
C ILE A 133 10.83 2.63 12.33
N THR A 134 10.52 3.65 11.53
CA THR A 134 9.12 4.07 11.32
C THR A 134 8.29 2.97 10.65
N SER A 135 8.86 2.24 9.69
CA SER A 135 8.19 1.10 9.07
C SER A 135 7.88 0.01 10.09
N THR A 136 8.86 -0.34 10.95
CA THR A 136 8.69 -1.32 12.02
C THR A 136 7.64 -0.89 13.04
N LEU A 137 7.60 0.38 13.43
CA LEU A 137 6.57 0.91 14.34
C LEU A 137 5.17 0.84 13.73
N ILE A 138 5.02 1.13 12.44
CA ILE A 138 3.74 0.97 11.75
C ILE A 138 3.34 -0.51 11.69
N GLY A 139 4.30 -1.41 11.43
CA GLY A 139 4.07 -2.86 11.47
C GLY A 139 3.63 -3.34 12.85
N LEU A 140 4.26 -2.85 13.91
CA LEU A 140 3.89 -3.13 15.30
C LEU A 140 2.46 -2.67 15.58
N ILE A 141 2.11 -1.42 15.23
CA ILE A 141 0.76 -0.89 15.41
C ILE A 141 -0.25 -1.73 14.64
N MET A 142 0.04 -2.06 13.38
CA MET A 142 -0.84 -2.87 12.54
C MET A 142 -1.05 -4.26 13.13
N SER A 143 0.01 -4.89 13.65
CA SER A 143 -0.08 -6.20 14.28
C SER A 143 -0.91 -6.16 15.56
N VAL A 144 -0.68 -5.16 16.43
CA VAL A 144 -1.51 -4.94 17.63
C VAL A 144 -2.98 -4.70 17.25
N CYS A 145 -3.26 -3.92 16.20
CA CYS A 145 -4.62 -3.72 15.71
C CYS A 145 -5.26 -5.03 15.26
N ILE A 146 -4.51 -5.91 14.57
CA ILE A 146 -5.00 -7.22 14.14
C ILE A 146 -5.32 -8.10 15.34
N GLU A 147 -4.40 -8.25 16.29
CA GLU A 147 -4.63 -9.04 17.51
C GLU A 147 -5.79 -8.49 18.33
N THR A 148 -5.90 -7.17 18.47
CA THR A 148 -7.02 -6.51 19.15
C THR A 148 -8.34 -6.81 18.43
N THR A 149 -8.32 -6.78 17.10
CA THR A 149 -9.49 -7.09 16.29
C THR A 149 -9.92 -8.54 16.50
N GLN A 150 -8.99 -9.49 16.53
CA GLN A 150 -9.31 -10.90 16.77
C GLN A 150 -9.82 -11.14 18.20
N TYR A 151 -9.14 -10.57 19.20
CA TYR A 151 -9.49 -10.69 20.62
C TYR A 151 -10.89 -10.14 20.91
N THR A 152 -11.24 -9.00 20.31
CA THR A 152 -12.55 -8.38 20.49
C THR A 152 -13.65 -9.08 19.67
N GLY A 153 -13.34 -10.18 18.98
CA GLY A 153 -14.28 -10.87 18.11
C GLY A 153 -14.64 -10.08 16.85
N PHE A 154 -13.77 -9.15 16.44
CA PHE A 154 -14.03 -8.03 15.54
C PHE A 154 -15.09 -7.08 16.13
N PHE A 155 -14.73 -6.40 17.22
CA PHE A 155 -15.51 -5.33 17.86
C PHE A 155 -16.95 -5.72 18.23
N GLY A 156 -17.16 -6.95 18.72
CA GLY A 156 -18.45 -7.42 19.19
C GLY A 156 -19.40 -7.91 18.10
N LEU A 157 -18.94 -8.04 16.85
CA LEU A 157 -19.68 -8.78 15.82
C LEU A 157 -19.85 -10.25 16.22
N LEU A 158 -18.86 -10.82 16.92
CA LEU A 158 -18.94 -12.15 17.52
C LEU A 158 -19.08 -12.06 19.05
N PRO A 159 -19.80 -13.01 19.69
CA PRO A 159 -19.97 -13.03 21.14
C PRO A 159 -18.69 -13.26 21.94
N CYS A 160 -17.62 -13.75 21.30
CA CYS A 160 -16.36 -14.11 21.91
C CYS A 160 -15.18 -13.86 20.94
N ALA A 161 -13.95 -13.97 21.47
CA ALA A 161 -12.76 -14.08 20.65
C ALA A 161 -12.82 -15.34 19.78
N TYR A 162 -12.59 -15.21 18.47
CA TYR A 162 -12.58 -16.36 17.56
C TYR A 162 -11.16 -16.87 17.25
N ARG A 163 -10.13 -16.15 17.72
CA ARG A 163 -8.71 -16.54 17.67
C ARG A 163 -7.99 -16.12 18.94
N VAL A 164 -6.96 -16.89 19.30
CA VAL A 164 -6.09 -16.59 20.45
C VAL A 164 -5.32 -15.33 20.11
N ALA A 165 -5.44 -14.30 20.95
CA ALA A 165 -4.59 -13.12 20.80
C ALA A 165 -3.20 -13.44 21.36
N ASP A 166 -2.19 -13.33 20.51
CA ASP A 166 -0.85 -13.82 20.84
C ASP A 166 0.20 -12.70 20.70
N VAL A 167 0.91 -12.41 21.79
CA VAL A 167 2.03 -11.47 21.77
C VAL A 167 3.15 -11.94 20.84
N ASP A 168 3.29 -13.25 20.63
CA ASP A 168 4.27 -13.81 19.71
C ASP A 168 3.91 -13.53 18.25
N ASP A 169 2.63 -13.48 17.91
CA ASP A 169 2.15 -13.03 16.60
C ASP A 169 2.48 -11.54 16.39
N VAL A 170 2.34 -10.71 17.44
CA VAL A 170 2.80 -9.31 17.40
C VAL A 170 4.28 -9.21 17.11
N ILE A 171 5.10 -9.99 17.81
CA ILE A 171 6.56 -9.97 17.67
C ILE A 171 6.97 -10.45 16.27
N THR A 172 6.42 -11.55 15.80
CA THR A 172 6.78 -12.17 14.51
C THR A 172 6.35 -11.32 13.32
N ASN A 173 5.15 -10.74 13.34
CA ASN A 173 4.69 -9.78 12.34
C ASN A 173 5.56 -8.50 12.32
N THR A 174 5.93 -8.00 13.49
CA THR A 174 6.82 -6.83 13.62
C THR A 174 8.22 -7.14 13.06
N ALA A 175 8.75 -8.34 13.36
CA ALA A 175 10.01 -8.81 12.80
C ALA A 175 9.94 -8.95 11.27
N GLY A 176 8.85 -9.49 10.73
CA GLY A 176 8.58 -9.52 9.29
C GLY A 176 8.63 -8.14 8.64
N THR A 177 7.98 -7.15 9.27
CA THR A 177 8.01 -5.76 8.80
C THR A 177 9.42 -5.18 8.80
N LEU A 178 10.19 -5.43 9.86
CA LEU A 178 11.59 -4.98 9.94
C LEU A 178 12.43 -5.62 8.84
N ILE A 179 12.37 -6.95 8.69
CA ILE A 179 13.08 -7.70 7.64
C ILE A 179 12.71 -7.12 6.27
N GLY A 180 11.42 -6.93 6.00
CA GLY A 180 10.91 -6.33 4.79
C GLY A 180 11.50 -4.95 4.50
N ALA A 181 11.55 -4.08 5.51
CA ALA A 181 12.12 -2.74 5.36
C ALA A 181 13.62 -2.78 5.04
N LEU A 182 14.37 -3.71 5.64
CA LEU A 182 15.80 -3.88 5.41
C LEU A 182 16.11 -4.43 4.01
N ILE A 183 15.32 -5.39 3.52
CA ILE A 183 15.52 -6.01 2.20
C ILE A 183 14.87 -5.23 1.05
N ALA A 184 14.05 -4.22 1.34
CA ALA A 184 13.31 -3.45 0.35
C ALA A 184 14.16 -2.90 -0.81
N PRO A 185 15.39 -2.37 -0.58
CA PRO A 185 16.25 -1.89 -1.67
C PRO A 185 16.64 -3.00 -2.65
N LEU A 186 16.83 -4.23 -2.15
CA LEU A 186 17.17 -5.40 -2.95
C LEU A 186 15.95 -5.89 -3.76
N LEU A 187 14.76 -5.89 -3.18
CA LEU A 187 13.56 -6.41 -3.84
C LEU A 187 12.95 -5.47 -4.89
N LEU A 188 13.07 -4.15 -4.69
CA LEU A 188 12.43 -3.14 -5.53
C LEU A 188 13.40 -2.34 -6.41
N PHE A 189 14.60 -2.88 -6.65
CA PHE A 189 15.59 -2.25 -7.54
C PHE A 189 15.06 -1.97 -8.97
N TRP A 190 14.09 -2.76 -9.42
CA TRP A 190 13.45 -2.63 -10.74
C TRP A 190 12.37 -1.53 -10.81
N MET A 191 11.94 -0.99 -9.66
CA MET A 191 10.89 0.01 -9.58
C MET A 191 11.46 1.43 -9.77
N PRO A 192 10.86 2.28 -10.63
CA PRO A 192 11.37 3.64 -10.83
C PRO A 192 11.32 4.46 -9.54
N ALA A 193 12.46 5.06 -9.15
CA ALA A 193 12.54 5.88 -7.96
C ALA A 193 11.57 7.07 -8.03
N SER A 194 10.78 7.27 -6.97
CA SER A 194 9.77 8.34 -6.90
C SER A 194 10.37 9.74 -7.10
N ARG A 195 11.63 9.97 -6.69
CA ARG A 195 12.31 11.27 -6.86
C ARG A 195 12.51 11.62 -8.33
N THR A 196 12.99 10.68 -9.13
CA THR A 196 13.29 10.87 -10.57
C THR A 196 12.02 11.19 -11.37
N LEU A 197 10.90 10.56 -11.02
CA LEU A 197 9.62 10.84 -11.67
C LEU A 197 9.06 12.20 -11.23
N THR A 198 9.23 12.57 -9.96
CA THR A 198 8.73 13.84 -9.43
C THR A 198 9.51 15.03 -10.00
N SER A 199 10.84 14.91 -10.17
CA SER A 199 11.68 16.00 -10.71
C SER A 199 11.35 16.34 -12.16
N THR A 200 10.96 15.34 -12.94
CA THR A 200 10.59 15.52 -14.36
C THR A 200 9.09 15.73 -14.56
N ARG A 201 8.30 15.90 -13.49
CA ARG A 201 6.83 15.92 -13.59
C ARG A 201 6.32 17.04 -14.50
N LEU A 202 6.91 18.24 -14.44
CA LEU A 202 6.45 19.42 -15.19
C LEU A 202 7.05 19.52 -16.59
N VAL A 203 7.94 18.60 -16.96
CA VAL A 203 8.54 18.57 -18.28
C VAL A 203 7.47 18.13 -19.29
N ALA A 204 7.26 18.92 -20.34
CA ALA A 204 6.30 18.61 -21.39
C ALA A 204 6.64 17.26 -22.04
N ARG A 205 5.64 16.39 -22.18
CA ARG A 205 5.76 15.05 -22.76
C ARG A 205 4.84 14.91 -23.96
N PRO A 206 5.25 14.13 -24.99
CA PRO A 206 4.41 13.90 -26.16
C PRO A 206 3.07 13.26 -25.77
N VAL A 207 2.06 13.54 -26.58
CA VAL A 207 0.74 12.92 -26.44
C VAL A 207 0.80 11.52 -27.06
N THR A 208 0.80 10.50 -26.21
CA THR A 208 0.78 9.10 -26.64
C THR A 208 -0.65 8.57 -26.74
N SER A 209 -0.86 7.54 -27.56
CA SER A 209 -2.16 6.84 -27.64
C SER A 209 -2.60 6.31 -26.27
N MET A 210 -1.68 5.75 -25.49
CA MET A 210 -1.97 5.27 -24.13
C MET A 210 -2.45 6.38 -23.19
N ARG A 211 -1.87 7.58 -23.28
CA ARG A 211 -2.32 8.73 -22.48
C ARG A 211 -3.74 9.16 -22.84
N ARG A 212 -4.11 9.07 -24.13
CA ARG A 212 -5.48 9.33 -24.60
C ARG A 212 -6.46 8.27 -24.09
N TRP A 213 -6.11 6.98 -24.21
CA TRP A 213 -6.92 5.88 -23.69
C TRP A 213 -7.17 5.99 -22.19
N VAL A 214 -6.14 6.30 -21.40
CA VAL A 214 -6.30 6.54 -19.96
C VAL A 214 -7.27 7.69 -19.70
N GLY A 215 -7.16 8.80 -20.44
CA GLY A 215 -8.12 9.90 -20.35
C GLY A 215 -9.56 9.45 -20.63
N MET A 216 -9.77 8.66 -21.69
CA MET A 216 -11.10 8.11 -22.04
C MET A 216 -11.63 7.13 -20.99
N VAL A 217 -10.77 6.29 -20.40
CA VAL A 217 -11.16 5.38 -19.30
C VAL A 217 -11.56 6.17 -18.07
N VAL A 218 -10.82 7.24 -17.75
CA VAL A 218 -11.18 8.15 -16.65
C VAL A 218 -12.52 8.85 -16.93
N ASP A 219 -12.74 9.33 -18.15
CA ASP A 219 -14.02 9.92 -18.56
C ASP A 219 -15.17 8.92 -18.41
N GLY A 220 -15.01 7.69 -18.89
CA GLY A 220 -16.02 6.64 -18.75
C GLY A 220 -16.31 6.28 -17.29
N PHE A 221 -15.27 6.14 -16.47
CA PHE A 221 -15.44 5.87 -15.04
C PHE A 221 -16.18 7.01 -14.33
N LEU A 222 -15.78 8.26 -14.59
CA LEU A 222 -16.45 9.44 -14.01
C LEU A 222 -17.91 9.56 -14.49
N PHE A 223 -18.17 9.24 -15.75
CA PHE A 223 -19.52 9.23 -16.31
C PHE A 223 -20.42 8.25 -15.56
N TYR A 224 -20.02 6.98 -15.46
CA TYR A 224 -20.82 5.97 -14.76
C TYR A 224 -20.94 6.25 -13.27
N LEU A 225 -19.89 6.78 -12.62
CA LEU A 225 -19.93 7.17 -11.21
C LEU A 225 -20.95 8.29 -10.98
N ILE A 226 -20.95 9.34 -11.80
CA ILE A 226 -21.89 10.46 -11.68
C ILE A 226 -23.30 10.02 -12.05
N ALA A 227 -23.48 9.21 -13.09
CA ALA A 227 -24.78 8.71 -13.51
C ALA A 227 -25.42 7.82 -12.43
N ALA A 228 -24.66 6.87 -11.89
CA ALA A 228 -25.13 5.98 -10.82
C ALA A 228 -25.43 6.74 -9.53
N SER A 229 -24.53 7.65 -9.09
CA SER A 229 -24.77 8.45 -7.88
C SER A 229 -25.97 9.38 -8.01
N SER A 230 -26.17 10.00 -9.18
CA SER A 230 -27.35 10.82 -9.46
C SER A 230 -28.64 9.99 -9.46
N SER A 231 -28.60 8.80 -10.08
CA SER A 231 -29.73 7.85 -10.10
C SER A 231 -30.11 7.41 -8.70
N ILE A 232 -29.12 7.02 -7.88
CA ILE A 232 -29.33 6.63 -6.48
C ILE A 232 -29.87 7.82 -5.67
N ALA A 233 -29.34 9.03 -5.87
CA ALA A 233 -29.82 10.22 -5.17
C ALA A 233 -31.29 10.52 -5.48
N VAL A 234 -31.70 10.44 -6.75
CA VAL A 234 -33.10 10.59 -7.17
C VAL A 234 -33.97 9.48 -6.58
N LEU A 235 -33.50 8.24 -6.60
CA LEU A 235 -34.22 7.10 -6.02
C LEU A 235 -34.45 7.33 -4.52
N VAL A 236 -33.40 7.65 -3.77
CA VAL A 236 -33.51 7.94 -2.33
C VAL A 236 -34.42 9.13 -2.06
N ALA A 237 -34.29 10.22 -2.82
CA ALA A 237 -35.13 11.40 -2.66
C ALA A 237 -36.61 11.10 -2.93
N GLY A 238 -36.93 10.38 -4.01
CA GLY A 238 -38.30 9.99 -4.33
C GLY A 238 -38.92 9.05 -3.29
N ARG A 239 -38.11 8.16 -2.69
CA ARG A 239 -38.54 7.31 -1.57
C ARG A 239 -38.84 8.12 -0.32
N LEU A 240 -37.98 9.07 0.03
CA LEU A 240 -38.16 9.94 1.21
C LEU A 240 -39.34 10.90 1.05
N LEU A 241 -39.57 11.40 -0.16
CA LEU A 241 -40.60 12.39 -0.47
C LEU A 241 -41.89 11.77 -1.02
N SER A 242 -41.96 10.43 -1.08
CA SER A 242 -43.12 9.67 -1.57
C SER A 242 -43.60 10.13 -2.97
N TRP A 243 -42.66 10.42 -3.88
CA TRP A 243 -42.99 10.88 -5.24
C TRP A 243 -43.66 9.79 -6.09
N TRP A 244 -43.42 8.52 -5.77
CA TRP A 244 -44.02 7.35 -6.43
C TRP A 244 -44.22 6.20 -5.43
N PRO A 245 -45.10 5.21 -5.76
CA PRO A 245 -45.34 4.04 -4.92
C PRO A 245 -44.08 3.21 -4.66
N VAL A 246 -43.99 2.55 -3.52
CA VAL A 246 -42.78 1.81 -3.11
C VAL A 246 -42.50 0.61 -4.03
N GLU A 247 -43.53 0.07 -4.65
CA GLU A 247 -43.44 -1.06 -5.57
C GLU A 247 -43.03 -0.64 -6.98
N ALA A 248 -43.06 0.66 -7.28
CA ALA A 248 -42.67 1.20 -8.58
C ALA A 248 -41.18 1.53 -8.61
N GLU A 249 -40.48 0.99 -9.60
CA GLU A 249 -39.10 1.36 -9.98
C GLU A 249 -39.19 2.16 -11.30
N PRO A 250 -39.15 3.51 -11.26
CA PRO A 250 -39.34 4.31 -12.48
C PRO A 250 -38.17 4.10 -13.47
N GLU A 251 -38.48 3.62 -14.67
CA GLU A 251 -37.49 3.31 -15.71
C GLU A 251 -36.66 4.53 -16.16
N TRP A 252 -37.18 5.76 -15.96
CA TRP A 252 -36.52 7.00 -16.36
C TRP A 252 -35.35 7.41 -15.43
N ILE A 253 -35.19 6.79 -14.26
CA ILE A 253 -34.15 7.18 -13.29
C ILE A 253 -32.74 6.99 -13.87
N SER A 254 -32.48 5.83 -14.48
CA SER A 254 -31.16 5.54 -15.09
C SER A 254 -30.80 6.53 -16.21
N PRO A 255 -31.65 6.76 -17.25
CA PRO A 255 -31.31 7.72 -18.29
C PRO A 255 -31.26 9.17 -17.78
N ALA A 256 -31.99 9.52 -16.72
CA ALA A 256 -31.84 10.83 -16.08
C ALA A 256 -30.44 11.01 -15.46
N GLY A 257 -29.87 9.95 -14.87
CA GLY A 257 -28.48 9.94 -14.41
C GLY A 257 -27.49 10.22 -15.54
N ASP A 258 -27.67 9.60 -16.70
CA ASP A 258 -26.83 9.81 -17.89
C ASP A 258 -26.89 11.26 -18.38
N VAL A 259 -28.09 11.86 -18.37
CA VAL A 259 -28.32 13.28 -18.73
C VAL A 259 -27.60 14.23 -17.78
N VAL A 260 -27.40 13.86 -16.51
CA VAL A 260 -26.58 14.65 -15.56
C VAL A 260 -25.08 14.41 -15.78
N ALA A 261 -24.68 13.16 -16.02
CA ALA A 261 -23.28 12.79 -16.17
C ALA A 261 -22.63 13.40 -17.42
N LEU A 262 -23.34 13.41 -18.56
CA LEU A 262 -22.84 13.93 -19.82
C LEU A 262 -22.36 15.39 -19.74
N PRO A 263 -23.15 16.35 -19.23
CA PRO A 263 -22.70 17.71 -19.10
C PRO A 263 -21.59 17.86 -18.06
N MET A 264 -21.64 17.13 -16.93
CA MET A 264 -20.61 17.22 -15.89
C MET A 264 -19.23 16.74 -16.34
N VAL A 265 -19.16 15.68 -17.16
CA VAL A 265 -17.89 15.07 -17.59
C VAL A 265 -17.36 15.69 -18.88
N PHE A 266 -18.24 15.99 -19.84
CA PHE A 266 -17.83 16.39 -21.18
C PHE A 266 -18.13 17.86 -21.50
N VAL A 267 -19.33 18.36 -21.22
CA VAL A 267 -19.75 19.71 -21.69
C VAL A 267 -19.18 20.82 -20.80
N ILE A 268 -19.50 20.83 -19.51
CA ILE A 268 -19.04 21.87 -18.57
C ILE A 268 -17.50 21.96 -18.54
N PRO A 269 -16.75 20.85 -18.52
CA PRO A 269 -15.30 20.89 -18.57
C PRO A 269 -14.74 21.31 -19.93
N SER A 270 -15.41 21.03 -21.04
CA SER A 270 -14.95 21.53 -22.35
C SER A 270 -15.25 23.02 -22.54
N LEU A 271 -16.27 23.56 -21.87
CA LEU A 271 -16.59 25.00 -21.90
C LEU A 271 -15.74 25.84 -20.93
N THR A 272 -15.07 25.19 -19.97
CA THR A 272 -14.25 25.87 -18.96
C THR A 272 -12.76 25.61 -19.18
N GLY A 273 -11.90 26.56 -18.80
CA GLY A 273 -10.44 26.38 -18.85
C GLY A 273 -9.87 26.10 -20.24
N ARG A 274 -9.11 25.00 -20.39
CA ARG A 274 -8.36 24.65 -21.61
C ARG A 274 -9.11 23.76 -22.61
N GLY A 275 -10.43 23.59 -22.46
CA GLY A 275 -11.25 22.99 -23.51
C GLY A 275 -11.33 21.46 -23.57
N GLY A 276 -10.98 20.74 -22.50
CA GLY A 276 -11.00 19.26 -22.46
C GLY A 276 -11.92 18.67 -21.38
N SER A 277 -12.31 17.40 -21.57
CA SER A 277 -13.09 16.61 -20.59
C SER A 277 -12.37 16.44 -19.25
N LEU A 278 -13.06 15.99 -18.21
CA LEU A 278 -12.43 15.77 -16.89
C LEU A 278 -11.26 14.79 -16.98
N GLY A 279 -11.41 13.69 -17.71
CA GLY A 279 -10.37 12.69 -17.92
C GLY A 279 -9.18 13.25 -18.69
N GLN A 280 -9.41 14.04 -19.74
CA GLN A 280 -8.33 14.75 -20.43
C GLN A 280 -7.57 15.69 -19.48
N ARG A 281 -8.27 16.43 -18.61
CA ARG A 281 -7.64 17.30 -17.62
C ARG A 281 -6.81 16.51 -16.61
N VAL A 282 -7.32 15.37 -16.11
CA VAL A 282 -6.59 14.49 -15.17
C VAL A 282 -5.27 14.05 -15.76
N VAL A 283 -5.25 13.71 -17.06
CA VAL A 283 -4.02 13.29 -17.74
C VAL A 283 -3.25 14.46 -18.37
N TRP A 284 -3.57 15.72 -18.03
CA TRP A 284 -2.98 16.96 -18.56
C TRP A 284 -2.95 17.05 -20.09
N LEU A 285 -4.01 16.57 -20.74
CA LEU A 285 -4.26 16.78 -22.16
C LEU A 285 -5.08 18.06 -22.35
N THR A 286 -4.77 18.75 -23.43
CA THR A 286 -5.45 19.97 -23.84
C THR A 286 -5.75 19.85 -25.34
N PRO A 287 -7.03 19.88 -25.74
CA PRO A 287 -7.38 19.90 -27.15
C PRO A 287 -6.78 21.12 -27.84
N ARG A 288 -6.27 20.92 -29.06
CA ARG A 288 -5.91 22.02 -29.96
C ARG A 288 -6.90 21.99 -31.10
N TRP A 289 -7.67 23.06 -31.20
CA TRP A 289 -8.55 23.28 -32.33
C TRP A 289 -7.71 23.85 -33.47
N PRO A 290 -7.86 23.35 -34.70
CA PRO A 290 -7.33 24.06 -35.86
C PRO A 290 -7.83 25.51 -35.78
N ALA A 291 -6.94 26.48 -35.95
CA ALA A 291 -7.40 27.84 -36.21
C ALA A 291 -8.37 27.73 -37.38
N ALA A 292 -9.58 28.29 -37.22
CA ALA A 292 -10.53 28.36 -38.32
C ALA A 292 -9.74 28.82 -39.54
N ALA A 293 -9.78 28.04 -40.62
CA ALA A 293 -9.14 28.41 -41.86
C ALA A 293 -9.81 29.70 -42.32
N GLY A 294 -9.27 30.82 -41.85
CA GLY A 294 -9.61 32.14 -42.32
C GLY A 294 -9.32 32.11 -43.80
N SER A 295 -10.39 32.33 -44.56
CA SER A 295 -10.39 32.86 -45.92
C SER A 295 -9.03 33.41 -46.31
N GLY A 296 -8.44 32.83 -47.35
CA GLY A 296 -7.13 33.20 -47.83
C GLY A 296 -6.95 34.70 -47.92
N ASP A 297 -5.94 35.19 -47.23
CA ASP A 297 -5.08 36.20 -47.84
C ASP A 297 -3.63 35.83 -47.50
N GLY A 298 -2.86 35.61 -48.56
CA GLY A 298 -1.49 35.17 -48.44
C GLY A 298 -0.62 36.27 -47.87
N SER A 299 -0.11 36.09 -46.65
CA SER A 299 1.22 36.58 -46.27
C SER A 299 1.63 36.07 -44.89
N GLY A 300 2.85 35.50 -44.84
CA GLY A 300 3.78 35.65 -43.71
C GLY A 300 3.42 34.96 -42.40
N GLY A 301 4.28 34.03 -41.97
CA GLY A 301 4.08 33.25 -40.77
C GLY A 301 4.16 34.04 -39.46
N ALA A 302 3.66 33.43 -38.40
CA ALA A 302 4.06 33.73 -37.04
C ALA A 302 3.88 32.50 -36.15
N VAL A 303 4.99 32.08 -35.55
CA VAL A 303 5.06 31.13 -34.46
C VAL A 303 4.40 31.77 -33.24
N GLY A 304 3.24 31.23 -32.82
CA GLY A 304 2.58 31.61 -31.57
C GLY A 304 3.31 31.03 -30.38
N ALA A 305 4.20 31.83 -29.80
CA ALA A 305 4.74 31.63 -28.46
C ALA A 305 3.66 32.03 -27.44
N ASP A 306 3.12 31.07 -26.68
CA ASP A 306 2.40 31.38 -25.45
C ASP A 306 3.43 31.66 -24.36
N SER A 307 3.78 32.95 -24.25
CA SER A 307 4.55 33.51 -23.15
C SER A 307 3.66 33.68 -21.92
N SER A 308 4.15 33.10 -20.84
CA SER A 308 3.79 33.39 -19.45
C SER A 308 3.63 34.89 -19.19
N GLY A 309 2.50 35.26 -18.57
CA GLY A 309 2.34 36.55 -17.93
C GLY A 309 3.37 36.74 -16.81
N GLY A 310 4.37 37.58 -17.08
CA GLY A 310 5.23 38.19 -16.10
C GLY A 310 5.09 39.70 -16.26
N THR A 311 4.46 40.34 -15.28
CA THR A 311 4.29 41.79 -15.18
C THR A 311 5.64 42.52 -15.21
N VAL A 312 5.79 43.44 -16.15
CA VAL A 312 6.90 44.39 -16.26
C VAL A 312 6.54 45.69 -15.53
N GLY A 313 7.45 46.17 -14.69
CA GLY A 313 7.71 47.60 -14.48
C GLY A 313 9.22 47.71 -14.30
N GLY A 314 9.98 48.62 -14.90
CA GLY A 314 9.73 49.80 -15.72
C GLY A 314 10.96 50.70 -15.52
N GLY A 315 11.57 51.22 -16.59
CA GLY A 315 12.58 52.29 -16.50
C GLY A 315 13.94 51.99 -17.19
N TRP A 316 14.14 52.61 -18.35
CA TRP A 316 15.39 52.87 -19.09
C TRP A 316 15.83 54.35 -18.82
N PRO A 317 16.93 54.93 -19.36
CA PRO A 317 18.21 54.43 -19.91
C PRO A 317 19.49 55.25 -19.52
N ASP A 318 20.62 54.94 -20.17
CA ASP A 318 21.78 55.78 -20.58
C ASP A 318 23.10 55.86 -19.75
N GLY A 319 24.10 55.10 -20.23
CA GLY A 319 25.41 55.55 -20.77
C GLY A 319 26.32 56.53 -20.03
N ALA A 320 27.54 56.08 -19.66
CA ALA A 320 28.84 56.73 -19.91
C ALA A 320 30.01 55.92 -19.29
N ALA A 321 31.12 55.83 -20.02
CA ALA A 321 32.45 55.37 -19.58
C ALA A 321 33.45 56.55 -19.77
N PRO A 322 34.77 56.44 -19.45
CA PRO A 322 35.52 55.75 -18.39
C PRO A 322 36.45 56.72 -17.60
N ASP A 323 37.15 56.26 -16.55
CA ASP A 323 38.62 56.47 -16.36
C ASP A 323 39.20 55.91 -15.04
N GLY A 324 40.32 55.20 -15.19
CA GLY A 324 41.55 55.25 -14.38
C GLY A 324 41.55 54.93 -12.88
N GLY A 325 42.24 53.84 -12.49
CA GLY A 325 42.62 53.63 -11.07
C GLY A 325 43.28 52.29 -10.71
N GLN A 326 44.50 52.08 -11.21
CA GLN A 326 45.59 51.20 -10.73
C GLN A 326 45.50 50.51 -9.33
N MET A 327 45.84 49.20 -9.31
CA MET A 327 46.92 48.53 -8.52
C MET A 327 46.53 47.25 -7.74
N GLY A 328 47.32 46.20 -8.00
CA GLY A 328 47.62 45.06 -7.12
C GLY A 328 46.78 43.80 -7.37
N GLY A 329 47.28 42.63 -7.75
CA GLY A 329 48.65 42.10 -7.86
C GLY A 329 48.61 40.59 -7.59
N GLY A 330 49.25 39.78 -8.45
CA GLY A 330 49.70 38.40 -8.16
C GLY A 330 48.78 37.25 -8.61
N THR A 331 48.87 36.70 -9.83
CA THR A 331 49.75 35.58 -10.30
C THR A 331 49.45 34.20 -9.69
N TYR A 332 48.80 33.29 -10.44
CA TYR A 332 49.35 32.19 -11.28
C TYR A 332 49.55 30.85 -10.52
N ARG A 333 48.76 29.82 -10.85
CA ARG A 333 49.01 28.70 -11.79
C ARG A 333 49.76 27.50 -11.18
N GLY A 334 49.03 26.38 -11.12
CA GLY A 334 49.46 25.11 -11.71
C GLY A 334 50.25 24.14 -10.84
N GLY A 335 49.96 22.84 -11.02
CA GLY A 335 50.95 21.79 -10.76
C GLY A 335 50.42 20.55 -10.04
N SER A 336 50.20 19.51 -10.83
CA SER A 336 50.01 18.10 -10.45
C SER A 336 51.30 17.48 -9.86
N LEU A 337 51.17 16.50 -8.96
CA LEU A 337 51.74 15.12 -9.01
C LEU A 337 52.04 14.51 -7.63
N ASP A 338 51.57 13.26 -7.48
CA ASP A 338 52.18 12.05 -6.90
C ASP A 338 52.73 11.92 -5.47
N SER A 339 52.17 10.89 -4.81
CA SER A 339 52.83 9.76 -4.12
C SER A 339 53.46 9.92 -2.72
N GLY A 340 53.07 8.99 -1.81
CA GLY A 340 54.04 8.12 -1.13
C GLY A 340 54.23 8.22 0.40
N SER A 341 54.04 7.06 1.06
CA SER A 341 54.64 6.62 2.34
C SER A 341 54.02 7.18 3.65
N LEU A 342 54.07 6.54 4.83
CA LEU A 342 54.37 5.20 5.36
C LEU A 342 54.07 5.30 6.88
N GLY A 343 53.56 4.23 7.50
CA GLY A 343 54.05 3.78 8.81
C GLY A 343 53.32 4.14 10.12
N SER A 344 52.93 3.07 10.83
CA SER A 344 53.24 2.74 12.25
C SER A 344 52.10 2.70 13.29
N GLY A 345 52.08 1.59 14.07
CA GLY A 345 51.67 1.60 15.49
C GLY A 345 50.55 0.65 15.97
N LEU A 346 50.89 -0.62 16.22
CA LEU A 346 50.20 -1.61 17.12
C LEU A 346 50.64 -1.38 18.60
N PRO A 347 50.32 -2.20 19.66
CA PRO A 347 49.30 -3.28 19.89
C PRO A 347 48.65 -3.29 21.33
N SER A 348 47.75 -4.25 21.62
CA SER A 348 47.60 -4.97 22.93
C SER A 348 46.68 -6.21 22.71
N SER A 349 47.15 -7.47 22.79
CA SER A 349 47.27 -8.40 23.96
C SER A 349 45.98 -8.53 24.81
N GLY A 350 45.41 -9.68 25.18
CA GLY A 350 45.72 -11.11 25.11
C GLY A 350 44.89 -11.88 26.19
N LEU A 351 44.80 -13.22 26.08
CA LEU A 351 44.49 -14.25 27.12
C LEU A 351 43.04 -14.32 27.67
N SER A 352 42.23 -15.40 27.67
CA SER A 352 42.32 -16.87 27.89
C SER A 352 41.83 -17.34 29.28
N ASP A 353 40.80 -18.22 29.26
CA ASP A 353 40.43 -19.33 30.16
C ASP A 353 40.11 -19.20 31.67
N GLY A 354 39.02 -19.88 32.10
CA GLY A 354 39.07 -20.77 33.28
C GLY A 354 37.85 -20.89 34.22
N ARG A 355 37.17 -22.06 34.18
CA ARG A 355 36.65 -22.90 35.30
C ARG A 355 35.35 -22.52 36.08
N THR A 356 34.26 -23.27 35.88
CA THR A 356 33.66 -24.39 36.70
C THR A 356 33.05 -24.03 38.07
N LEU A 357 31.79 -24.44 38.29
CA LEU A 357 31.33 -25.27 39.43
C LEU A 357 29.85 -25.70 39.29
N ALA A 358 29.56 -26.92 39.75
CA ALA A 358 28.30 -27.66 39.67
C ALA A 358 27.40 -27.47 40.90
N ASN A 359 26.09 -27.76 40.80
CA ASN A 359 25.36 -28.65 41.72
C ASN A 359 23.92 -28.94 41.27
N GLY A 360 23.44 -30.14 41.66
CA GLY A 360 22.34 -30.93 41.07
C GLY A 360 20.88 -30.61 41.47
N PRO A 361 19.95 -31.54 41.18
CA PRO A 361 18.54 -31.24 40.89
C PRO A 361 17.53 -31.60 42.01
N LEU A 362 16.29 -31.11 41.83
CA LEU A 362 15.12 -31.18 42.70
C LEU A 362 14.10 -32.27 42.29
N ALA A 363 13.37 -32.76 43.32
CA ALA A 363 11.95 -33.17 43.38
C ALA A 363 11.53 -34.53 42.76
N PHE A 364 11.13 -35.52 43.56
CA PHE A 364 9.85 -35.77 44.29
C PHE A 364 8.75 -36.46 43.44
N ALA A 365 8.57 -37.76 43.72
CA ALA A 365 7.36 -38.56 43.45
C ALA A 365 6.20 -38.07 44.36
N GLY A 366 4.91 -38.15 44.04
CA GLY A 366 4.15 -39.15 43.29
C GLY A 366 3.01 -39.63 44.21
N GLY A 367 1.84 -38.98 44.13
CA GLY A 367 0.65 -39.29 44.94
C GLY A 367 -0.37 -40.14 44.18
N ARG A 368 -0.91 -41.18 44.84
CA ARG A 368 -1.91 -42.13 44.32
C ARG A 368 -3.35 -41.77 44.76
N GLY A 369 -4.28 -41.77 43.79
CA GLY A 369 -5.64 -42.35 43.80
C GLY A 369 -6.79 -41.61 44.52
N PRO A 370 -8.06 -42.06 44.37
CA PRO A 370 -8.55 -43.20 43.57
C PRO A 370 -9.80 -42.90 42.68
N ALA A 371 -10.25 -43.98 42.04
CA ALA A 371 -11.28 -44.15 41.03
C ALA A 371 -12.72 -43.82 41.43
N GLY A 372 -13.54 -43.49 40.43
CA GLY A 372 -15.00 -43.55 40.44
C GLY A 372 -15.50 -43.70 39.00
N GLY A 373 -15.99 -44.88 38.65
CA GLY A 373 -16.52 -45.18 37.32
C GLY A 373 -18.00 -44.83 37.18
N HIS A 374 -18.42 -44.48 35.97
CA HIS A 374 -19.76 -44.78 35.49
C HIS A 374 -19.75 -44.98 33.98
N ALA A 375 -20.30 -46.11 33.57
CA ALA A 375 -20.55 -46.52 32.20
C ALA A 375 -21.81 -45.84 31.64
N GLY A 376 -21.81 -45.59 30.33
CA GLY A 376 -23.00 -45.17 29.57
C GLY A 376 -22.66 -44.87 28.11
N ALA A 377 -22.89 -45.85 27.23
CA ALA A 377 -23.01 -45.71 25.78
C ALA A 377 -24.24 -44.80 25.41
N PRO A 378 -24.59 -44.47 24.13
CA PRO A 378 -24.22 -45.12 22.86
C PRO A 378 -24.10 -44.20 21.59
N ALA A 379 -24.02 -44.85 20.42
CA ALA A 379 -24.42 -44.41 19.06
C ALA A 379 -23.48 -43.41 18.33
N VAL A 380 -22.79 -43.75 17.24
CA VAL A 380 -23.24 -44.18 15.89
C VAL A 380 -24.23 -43.20 15.25
N HIS A 381 -23.72 -42.28 14.41
CA HIS A 381 -24.23 -41.89 13.08
C HIS A 381 -23.23 -40.88 12.48
N ARG A 382 -22.60 -41.22 11.35
CA ARG A 382 -22.91 -40.77 9.97
C ARG A 382 -22.65 -39.28 9.72
#